data_AF-A0A8T4NVU9-F1
#
_entry.id   AF-A0A8T4NVU9-F1
#
_cell.length_a   1.000
_cell.length_b   1.000
_cell.length_c   1.000
_cell.angle_alpha   90.00
_cell.angle_beta   90.00
_cell.angle_gamma   90.00
#
_symmetry.space_group_name_H-M   'P 1'
#
loop_
_entity.id
_entity.type
_entity.pdbx_description
1 polymer ?
#
loop_
_entity_poly.entity_id
_entity_poly.type
_entity_poly.pdbx_seq_one_letter_code
_entity_poly.pdbx_strand_id
1 'polypeptide(L)'
;METEQTTIRINPNTKSELDFFRQYKNESYDELVRKLIHLVKTCEKEPKLSQKTILEIKEARERIKKGEFYTESEAKKILGL
;
A
#
# COMPACT_ATOMS: atom_id res chain seq x y z
N MET A 1 -8.17 29.67 15.01
CA MET A 1 -8.77 28.54 15.74
C MET A 1 -7.63 27.76 16.36
N GLU A 2 -7.61 27.63 17.68
CA GLU A 2 -6.65 26.74 18.34
C GLU A 2 -6.94 25.30 17.90
N THR A 3 -5.95 24.64 17.31
CA THR A 3 -5.99 23.19 17.12
C THR A 3 -5.63 22.56 18.45
N GLU A 4 -6.61 21.97 19.15
CA GLU A 4 -6.33 21.17 20.35
C GLU A 4 -5.34 20.05 20.00
N GLN A 5 -4.25 19.97 20.76
CA GLN A 5 -3.23 18.94 20.59
C GLN A 5 -3.24 18.02 21.81
N THR A 6 -3.06 16.74 21.55
CA THR A 6 -2.92 15.72 22.59
C THR A 6 -1.62 14.95 22.36
N THR A 7 -1.13 14.29 23.41
CA THR A 7 0.10 13.48 23.33
C THR A 7 -0.25 12.00 23.47
N ILE A 8 0.41 11.17 22.66
CA ILE A 8 0.38 9.71 22.81
C ILE A 8 1.78 9.21 23.16
N ARG A 9 1.86 8.15 23.98
CA ARG A 9 3.13 7.46 24.25
C ARG A 9 3.19 6.21 23.39
N ILE A 10 4.28 6.06 22.66
CA ILE A 10 4.55 4.89 21.80
C ILE A 10 5.96 4.38 22.07
N ASN A 11 6.18 3.10 21.76
CA ASN A 11 7.51 2.50 21.88
C ASN A 11 8.48 3.08 20.84
N PRO A 12 9.80 3.16 21.13
CA PRO A 12 10.80 3.64 20.18
C PRO A 12 10.80 2.89 18.85
N ASN A 13 10.58 1.57 18.89
CA ASN A 13 10.48 0.75 17.68
C ASN A 13 9.27 1.16 16.82
N THR A 14 8.10 1.34 17.44
CA THR A 14 6.89 1.82 16.75
C THR A 14 7.09 3.22 16.16
N LYS A 15 7.76 4.12 16.88
CA LYS A 15 8.12 5.43 16.35
C LYS A 15 9.00 5.31 15.10
N SER A 16 9.98 4.42 15.12
CA SER A 16 10.90 4.20 13.99
C SER A 16 10.15 3.65 12.76
N GLU A 17 9.21 2.73 12.96
CA GLU A 17 8.33 2.25 11.88
C GLU A 17 7.49 3.40 11.28
N LEU A 18 6.92 4.27 12.14
CA LEU A 18 6.20 5.46 11.68
C LEU A 18 7.10 6.41 10.88
N ASP A 19 8.38 6.53 11.23
CA ASP A 19 9.33 7.34 10.47
C ASP A 19 9.56 6.78 9.05
N PHE A 20 9.59 5.46 8.88
CA PHE A 20 9.66 4.82 7.56
C PHE A 20 8.39 5.02 6.71
N PHE A 21 7.23 5.16 7.34
CA PHE A 21 5.96 5.40 6.64
C PHE A 21 5.77 6.86 6.19
N ARG A 22 6.70 7.76 6.52
CA ARG A 22 6.65 9.14 6.02
C ARG A 22 6.91 9.17 4.51
N GLN A 23 6.07 9.91 3.79
CA GLN A 23 6.16 10.07 2.35
C GLN A 23 7.13 11.19 1.96
N TYR A 24 7.32 12.19 2.83
CA TYR A 24 8.26 13.29 2.64
C TYR A 24 8.89 13.72 3.96
N LYS A 25 10.07 14.34 3.88
CA LYS A 25 10.93 14.65 5.04
C LYS A 25 10.24 15.45 6.15
N ASN A 26 9.32 16.35 5.78
CA ASN A 26 8.66 17.27 6.70
C ASN A 26 7.21 16.85 7.04
N GLU A 27 6.80 15.61 6.74
CA GLU A 27 5.48 15.11 7.13
C GLU A 27 5.38 15.04 8.65
N SER A 28 4.33 15.62 9.22
CA SER A 28 4.07 15.58 10.66
C SER A 28 3.47 14.22 11.08
N TYR A 29 3.62 13.86 12.36
CA TYR A 29 3.00 12.64 12.87
C TYR A 29 1.46 12.69 12.84
N ASP A 30 0.84 13.86 13.00
CA ASP A 30 -0.62 13.98 12.91
C ASP A 30 -1.10 13.71 11.48
N GLU A 31 -0.44 14.26 10.47
CA GLU A 31 -0.74 13.95 9.06
C GLU A 31 -0.55 12.46 8.75
N LEU A 32 0.57 11.89 9.19
CA LEU A 32 0.86 10.47 9.01
C LEU A 32 -0.21 9.59 9.66
N VAL A 33 -0.58 9.87 10.92
CA VAL A 33 -1.59 9.10 11.66
C VAL A 33 -2.96 9.24 10.99
N ARG A 34 -3.37 10.43 10.56
CA ARG A 34 -4.62 10.63 9.80
C ARG A 34 -4.64 9.86 8.49
N LYS A 35 -3.53 9.84 7.76
CA LYS A 35 -3.35 9.05 6.53
C LYS A 35 -3.50 7.56 6.81
N LEU A 36 -2.85 7.03 7.86
CA LEU A 36 -2.98 5.63 8.25
C LEU A 36 -4.41 5.28 8.66
N ILE A 37 -5.08 6.13 9.46
CA ILE A 37 -6.49 5.94 9.84
C ILE A 37 -7.39 5.92 8.59
N HIS A 38 -7.16 6.83 7.64
CA HIS A 38 -7.92 6.86 6.39
C HIS A 38 -7.74 5.56 5.60
N LEU A 39 -6.50 5.09 5.44
CA LEU A 39 -6.20 3.84 4.75
C LEU A 39 -6.91 2.65 5.41
N VAL A 40 -6.86 2.53 6.74
CA VAL A 40 -7.55 1.45 7.47
C VAL A 40 -9.06 1.51 7.21
N LYS A 41 -9.69 2.69 7.34
CA LYS A 41 -11.13 2.87 7.10
C LYS A 41 -11.54 2.54 5.67
N THR A 42 -10.74 2.94 4.69
CA THR A 42 -11.02 2.68 3.27
C THR A 42 -10.83 1.20 2.95
N CYS A 43 -9.76 0.57 3.44
CA CYS A 43 -9.53 -0.86 3.23
C CYS A 43 -10.60 -1.74 3.86
N GLU A 44 -11.19 -1.32 4.99
CA GLU A 44 -12.25 -2.07 5.67
C GLU A 44 -13.62 -1.92 5.00
N LYS A 45 -13.97 -0.70 4.54
CA LYS A 45 -15.31 -0.41 4.02
C LYS A 45 -15.43 -0.56 2.50
N GLU A 46 -14.42 -0.11 1.77
CA GLU A 46 -14.42 -0.04 0.30
C GLU A 46 -13.01 -0.28 -0.24
N PRO A 47 -12.48 -1.52 -0.12
CA PRO A 47 -11.17 -1.82 -0.65
C PRO A 47 -11.19 -1.66 -2.19
N LYS A 48 -10.33 -0.77 -2.73
CA LYS A 48 -10.18 -0.58 -4.18
C LYS A 48 -9.89 -1.88 -4.92
N LEU A 49 -9.19 -2.80 -4.27
CA LEU A 49 -8.88 -4.15 -4.76
C LEU A 49 -9.13 -5.13 -3.62
N SER A 50 -9.74 -6.27 -3.94
CA SER A 50 -9.86 -7.36 -2.98
C SER A 50 -8.47 -7.87 -2.55
N GLN A 51 -8.35 -8.46 -1.36
CA GLN A 51 -7.10 -9.09 -0.93
C GLN A 51 -6.60 -10.15 -1.92
N LYS A 52 -7.54 -10.90 -2.52
CA LYS A 52 -7.25 -11.87 -3.59
C LYS A 52 -6.62 -11.18 -4.80
N THR A 53 -7.20 -10.09 -5.27
CA THR A 53 -6.67 -9.33 -6.41
C THR A 53 -5.27 -8.78 -6.14
N ILE A 54 -5.01 -8.31 -4.91
CA ILE A 54 -3.66 -7.86 -4.51
C ILE A 54 -2.66 -9.01 -4.57
N LEU A 55 -3.05 -10.21 -4.11
CA LEU A 55 -2.21 -11.39 -4.17
C LEU A 55 -1.92 -11.80 -5.62
N GLU A 56 -2.94 -11.86 -6.48
CA GLU A 56 -2.81 -12.18 -7.90
C GLU A 56 -1.88 -11.20 -8.63
N ILE A 57 -1.96 -9.89 -8.32
CA ILE A 57 -1.05 -8.88 -8.87
C ILE A 57 0.39 -9.12 -8.39
N LYS A 58 0.59 -9.43 -7.10
CA LYS A 58 1.94 -9.73 -6.57
C LYS A 58 2.53 -10.96 -7.25
N GLU A 59 1.77 -12.04 -7.39
CA GLU A 59 2.20 -13.26 -8.07
C GLU A 59 2.51 -13.01 -9.54
N ALA A 60 1.68 -12.25 -10.25
CA ALA A 60 1.94 -11.86 -11.64
C ALA A 60 3.26 -11.08 -11.79
N ARG A 61 3.54 -10.16 -10.86
CA ARG A 61 4.82 -9.41 -10.86
C ARG A 61 6.02 -10.30 -10.61
N GLU A 62 5.90 -11.29 -9.74
CA GLU A 62 6.99 -12.26 -9.48
C GLU A 62 7.25 -13.17 -10.69
N ARG A 63 6.20 -13.63 -11.38
CA ARG A 63 6.35 -14.38 -12.65
C ARG A 63 7.13 -13.58 -13.69
N ILE A 64 6.76 -12.31 -13.89
CA ILE A 64 7.48 -11.41 -14.82
C ILE A 64 8.96 -11.29 -14.44
N LYS A 65 9.28 -11.09 -13.15
CA LYS A 65 10.67 -11.02 -12.69
C LYS A 65 11.47 -12.29 -12.96
N LYS A 66 10.83 -13.46 -12.91
CA LYS A 66 11.44 -14.76 -13.22
C LYS A 66 11.57 -15.03 -14.73
N GLY A 67 11.08 -14.12 -15.58
CA GLY A 67 11.02 -14.33 -17.03
C GLY A 67 9.86 -15.20 -17.48
N GLU A 68 8.91 -15.52 -16.58
CA GLU A 68 7.71 -16.29 -16.87
C GLU A 68 6.62 -15.34 -17.40
N PHE A 69 6.78 -14.87 -18.64
CA PHE A 69 5.81 -14.01 -19.32
C PHE A 69 5.59 -14.47 -20.75
N TYR A 70 4.45 -14.07 -21.31
CA TYR A 70 4.16 -14.24 -22.73
C TYR A 70 4.33 -12.89 -23.44
N THR A 71 4.92 -12.91 -24.62
CA THR A 71 4.85 -11.80 -25.57
C THR A 71 3.41 -11.62 -26.06
N GLU A 72 3.10 -10.44 -26.59
CA GLU A 72 1.78 -10.17 -27.16
C GLU A 72 1.39 -11.18 -28.24
N SER A 73 2.33 -11.59 -29.09
CA SER A 73 2.13 -12.60 -30.13
C SER A 73 1.82 -13.99 -29.57
N GLU A 74 2.46 -14.38 -28.47
CA GLU A 74 2.19 -15.67 -27.80
C GLU A 74 0.84 -15.63 -27.09
N ALA A 75 0.52 -14.52 -26.43
CA ALA A 75 -0.76 -14.32 -25.76
C ALA A 75 -1.93 -14.39 -26.75
N LYS A 76 -1.81 -13.76 -27.92
CA LYS A 76 -2.82 -13.83 -28.99
C LYS A 76 -3.10 -15.27 -29.44
N LYS A 77 -2.04 -16.06 -29.68
CA LYS A 77 -2.18 -17.48 -30.01
C LYS A 77 -2.87 -18.29 -28.91
N ILE A 78 -2.51 -18.08 -27.65
CA ILE A 78 -3.11 -18.78 -26.50
C ILE A 78 -4.59 -18.44 -26.34
N LEU A 79 -4.95 -17.17 -26.60
CA LEU A 79 -6.32 -16.67 -26.47
C LEU A 79 -7.18 -16.87 -27.73
N GLY A 80 -6.60 -17.39 -28.81
CA GLY A 80 -7.29 -17.59 -30.09
C GLY A 80 -7.62 -16.30 -30.84
N LEU A 81 -6.81 -15.25 -30.65
CA LEU A 81 -6.94 -13.92 -31.26
C LEU A 81 -5.94 -13.69 -32.40
#